data_AF-A0A9E3G8H2-F1
#
_entry.id   AF-A0A9E3G8H2-F1
#
_cell.length_a   1.000
_cell.length_b   1.000
_cell.length_c   1.000
_cell.angle_alpha   90.00
_cell.angle_beta   90.00
_cell.angle_gamma   90.00
#
_symmetry.space_group_name_H-M   'P 1'
#
loop_
_entity.id
_entity.type
_entity.pdbx_description
1 polymer ?
#
loop_
_entity_poly.entity_id
_entity_poly.type
_entity_poly.pdbx_seq_one_letter_code
_entity_poly.pdbx_strand_id
1 'polypeptide(L)'
;MNRAVMLRFAACGVIGLGAALLIAALLLSTYTTGRITKIPLDIDTTLVSEGNGKALDSTSLSGPHFVINDNVPLVSQQQITVESPANADVVTLQVGTSVRRTDKQKDSGLLLAIVDTVTLNRKTAMAVSDDTHAGGALQRPRSLGDENPPTTTQLRHDGLSYRFPFKTEKKTYPYFDPIAQKAYPADFDGEEDVNGLSTYRFTQNVGYGSDGKLATPVEYPSLYADRADSKVTTSAAMWGLQGGDPDEQITMTRYYAAQRTFWVDPVSGTIIKKVEHANHYFARTDPLKPDVTLTDYKVTSTEDSIEAQVNAARDERDRLALWSRVLPITFTAVGLIALIGGGVLASFSLRTESALTDPSLDREGDDWDPGGPVGLRGRVPGAEAETEKLPTQRPDLPRDPSPPGSDPPEPTPPESGPSEQA
;
A
#
# COMPACT_ATOMS: atom_id res chain seq x y z
N MET A 1 -52.73 -11.58 -4.04
CA MET A 1 -51.99 -11.09 -2.85
C MET A 1 -52.46 -9.66 -2.56
N ASN A 2 -52.97 -9.38 -1.35
CA ASN A 2 -53.51 -8.06 -1.00
C ASN A 2 -52.40 -7.00 -0.97
N ARG A 3 -52.67 -5.79 -1.51
CA ARG A 3 -51.72 -4.67 -1.53
C ARG A 3 -51.15 -4.35 -0.14
N ALA A 4 -51.96 -4.48 0.91
CA ALA A 4 -51.55 -4.30 2.31
C ALA A 4 -50.51 -5.33 2.78
N VAL A 5 -50.64 -6.59 2.36
CA VAL A 5 -49.68 -7.66 2.69
C VAL A 5 -48.35 -7.42 1.95
N MET A 6 -48.41 -6.98 0.69
CA MET A 6 -47.21 -6.65 -0.10
C MET A 6 -46.46 -5.44 0.48
N LEU A 7 -47.17 -4.42 0.96
CA LEU A 7 -46.59 -3.27 1.65
C LEU A 7 -45.88 -3.64 2.96
N ARG A 8 -46.39 -4.63 3.70
CA ARG A 8 -45.76 -5.14 4.93
C ARG A 8 -44.45 -5.87 4.66
N PHE A 9 -44.44 -6.78 3.69
CA PHE A 9 -43.21 -7.47 3.30
C PHE A 9 -42.16 -6.49 2.78
N ALA A 10 -42.57 -5.48 2.01
CA ALA A 10 -41.69 -4.41 1.57
C ALA A 10 -41.14 -3.58 2.75
N ALA A 11 -41.99 -3.17 3.70
CA ALA A 11 -41.56 -2.42 4.88
C ALA A 11 -40.59 -3.22 5.76
N CYS A 12 -40.88 -4.49 6.04
CA CYS A 12 -39.97 -5.37 6.78
C CYS A 12 -38.64 -5.59 6.06
N GLY A 13 -38.66 -5.76 4.74
CA GLY A 13 -37.44 -5.89 3.93
C GLY A 13 -36.56 -4.64 3.98
N VAL A 14 -37.17 -3.46 3.87
CA VAL A 14 -36.46 -2.16 3.92
C VAL A 14 -35.90 -1.89 5.32
N ILE A 15 -36.65 -2.18 6.38
CA ILE A 15 -36.16 -2.07 7.77
C ILE A 15 -35.01 -3.04 8.02
N GLY A 16 -35.15 -4.29 7.58
CA GLY A 16 -34.10 -5.31 7.71
C GLY A 16 -32.80 -4.93 7.00
N LEU A 17 -32.91 -4.40 5.78
CA LEU A 17 -31.77 -3.85 5.04
C LEU A 17 -31.14 -2.66 5.78
N GLY A 18 -31.95 -1.74 6.29
CA GLY A 18 -31.47 -0.59 7.07
C GLY A 18 -30.67 -1.00 8.30
N ALA A 19 -31.19 -1.96 9.08
CA ALA A 19 -30.48 -2.50 10.23
C ALA A 19 -29.18 -3.22 9.84
N ALA A 20 -29.20 -4.03 8.76
CA ALA A 20 -28.01 -4.71 8.26
C ALA A 20 -26.92 -3.73 7.80
N LEU A 21 -27.30 -2.63 7.11
CA LEU A 21 -26.36 -1.59 6.70
C LEU A 21 -25.73 -0.86 7.90
N LEU A 22 -26.51 -0.58 8.95
CA LEU A 22 -25.96 0.02 10.17
C LEU A 22 -25.00 -0.92 10.91
N ILE A 23 -25.32 -2.22 10.98
CA ILE A 23 -24.40 -3.22 11.53
C ILE A 23 -23.12 -3.29 10.70
N ALA A 24 -23.25 -3.31 9.36
CA ALA A 24 -22.10 -3.29 8.46
C ALA A 24 -21.25 -2.02 8.65
N ALA A 25 -21.86 -0.84 8.78
CA ALA A 25 -21.15 0.41 9.05
C ALA A 25 -20.36 0.37 10.38
N LEU A 26 -20.96 -0.20 11.42
CA LEU A 26 -20.32 -0.37 12.73
C LEU A 26 -19.12 -1.33 12.64
N LEU A 27 -19.29 -2.47 11.97
CA LEU A 27 -18.20 -3.42 11.75
C LEU A 27 -17.07 -2.81 10.91
N LEU A 28 -17.41 -2.07 9.85
CA LEU A 28 -16.41 -1.41 9.01
C LEU A 28 -15.56 -0.39 9.78
N SER A 29 -16.20 0.45 10.59
CA SER A 29 -15.49 1.48 11.37
C SER A 29 -14.62 0.89 12.49
N THR A 30 -15.12 -0.11 13.21
CA THR A 30 -14.45 -0.66 14.40
C THR A 30 -13.48 -1.81 14.10
N TYR A 31 -13.77 -2.65 13.10
CA TYR A 31 -13.00 -3.86 12.81
C TYR A 31 -12.04 -3.69 11.62
N THR A 32 -12.50 -3.08 10.52
CA THR A 32 -11.77 -3.10 9.24
C THR A 32 -10.54 -2.18 9.26
N THR A 33 -10.61 -1.02 9.92
CA THR A 33 -9.50 -0.05 9.95
C THR A 33 -8.18 -0.65 10.44
N GLY A 34 -8.20 -1.45 11.51
CA GLY A 34 -6.99 -2.11 12.04
C GLY A 34 -6.49 -3.29 11.20
N ARG A 35 -7.30 -3.80 10.27
CA ARG A 35 -6.95 -4.90 9.36
C ARG A 35 -6.32 -4.40 8.06
N ILE A 36 -6.68 -3.21 7.61
CA ILE A 36 -6.20 -2.61 6.35
C ILE A 36 -5.01 -1.66 6.52
N THR A 37 -4.77 -1.16 7.74
CA THR A 37 -3.62 -0.29 8.06
C THR A 37 -2.36 -1.15 8.23
N LYS A 38 -1.92 -1.77 7.12
CA LYS A 38 -0.86 -2.76 7.08
C LYS A 38 -0.07 -2.66 5.78
N ILE A 39 1.24 -2.94 5.82
CA ILE A 39 2.11 -3.01 4.65
C ILE A 39 1.46 -3.93 3.59
N PRO A 40 1.36 -3.53 2.31
CA PRO A 40 0.84 -4.36 1.23
C PRO A 40 1.67 -5.65 1.03
N LEU A 41 1.08 -6.68 0.42
CA LEU A 41 1.76 -7.96 0.14
C LEU A 41 2.18 -8.11 -1.33
N ASP A 42 1.91 -7.09 -2.12
CA ASP A 42 2.05 -7.00 -3.57
C ASP A 42 3.01 -5.86 -3.94
N ILE A 43 3.95 -5.53 -3.05
CA ILE A 43 4.98 -4.54 -3.34
C ILE A 43 5.93 -5.13 -4.40
N ASP A 44 5.95 -4.46 -5.54
CA ASP A 44 6.92 -4.64 -6.60
C ASP A 44 7.20 -3.24 -7.17
N THR A 45 8.36 -2.67 -6.83
CA THR A 45 8.70 -1.30 -7.22
C THR A 45 10.19 -1.13 -7.48
N THR A 46 10.50 -0.35 -8.51
CA THR A 46 11.84 0.13 -8.82
C THR A 46 11.94 1.60 -8.49
N LEU A 47 12.87 1.96 -7.62
CA LEU A 47 13.18 3.35 -7.27
C LEU A 47 14.54 3.72 -7.84
N VAL A 48 14.61 4.86 -8.52
CA VAL A 48 15.81 5.38 -9.15
C VAL A 48 16.16 6.72 -8.52
N SER A 49 17.42 6.87 -8.13
CA SER A 49 18.00 8.12 -7.65
C SER A 49 19.23 8.47 -8.48
N GLU A 50 19.43 9.75 -8.77
CA GLU A 50 20.52 10.25 -9.61
C GLU A 50 21.31 11.34 -8.92
N GLY A 51 22.55 11.50 -9.32
CA GLY A 51 23.43 12.54 -8.84
C GLY A 51 24.85 12.38 -9.35
N ASN A 52 25.79 12.98 -8.62
CA ASN A 52 27.21 12.93 -8.97
C ASN A 52 28.06 12.62 -7.73
N GLY A 53 29.30 12.21 -7.95
CA GLY A 53 30.23 11.91 -6.87
C GLY A 53 31.65 11.70 -7.34
N LYS A 54 32.50 11.30 -6.39
CA LYS A 54 33.81 10.72 -6.64
C LYS A 54 33.66 9.21 -6.70
N ALA A 55 34.31 8.54 -7.64
CA ALA A 55 34.30 7.08 -7.68
C ALA A 55 35.58 6.52 -8.27
N LEU A 56 36.00 5.37 -7.73
CA LEU A 56 37.06 4.55 -8.30
C LEU A 56 36.68 4.14 -9.73
N ASP A 57 37.64 4.26 -10.65
CA ASP A 57 37.55 3.66 -11.97
C ASP A 57 37.89 2.17 -11.87
N SER A 58 36.92 1.30 -12.09
CA SER A 58 37.10 -0.16 -11.97
C SER A 58 38.20 -0.69 -12.89
N THR A 59 38.47 -0.03 -14.01
CA THR A 59 39.56 -0.41 -14.94
C THR A 59 40.95 -0.10 -14.38
N SER A 60 41.06 0.77 -13.35
CA SER A 60 42.34 1.07 -12.70
C SER A 60 42.81 -0.05 -11.77
N LEU A 61 41.93 -1.01 -11.42
CA LEU A 61 42.29 -2.17 -10.59
C LEU A 61 43.38 -3.06 -11.23
N SER A 62 43.49 -3.05 -12.56
CA SER A 62 44.55 -3.73 -13.31
C SER A 62 45.66 -2.78 -13.79
N GLY A 63 45.59 -1.50 -13.42
CA GLY A 63 46.57 -0.48 -13.76
C GLY A 63 47.71 -0.37 -12.74
N PRO A 64 48.58 0.65 -12.89
CA PRO A 64 49.71 0.88 -11.98
C PRO A 64 49.30 1.51 -10.64
N HIS A 65 48.13 2.15 -10.58
CA HIS A 65 47.56 2.74 -9.37
C HIS A 65 46.05 2.91 -9.50
N PHE A 66 45.37 3.02 -8.36
CA PHE A 66 43.95 3.33 -8.31
C PHE A 66 43.65 4.74 -8.83
N VAL A 67 42.70 4.85 -9.75
CA VAL A 67 42.27 6.13 -10.32
C VAL A 67 40.89 6.47 -9.78
N ILE A 68 40.78 7.62 -9.12
CA ILE A 68 39.52 8.14 -8.60
C ILE A 68 39.09 9.28 -9.51
N ASN A 69 37.93 9.15 -10.14
CA ASN A 69 37.37 10.20 -10.97
C ASN A 69 36.44 11.08 -10.15
N ASP A 70 36.53 12.39 -10.38
CA ASP A 70 35.70 13.39 -9.73
C ASP A 70 34.49 13.74 -10.57
N ASN A 71 33.38 14.07 -9.89
CA ASN A 71 32.13 14.53 -10.49
C ASN A 71 31.62 13.61 -11.61
N VAL A 72 31.67 12.29 -11.37
CA VAL A 72 31.12 11.30 -12.29
C VAL A 72 29.61 11.17 -12.06
N PRO A 73 28.81 10.95 -13.13
CA PRO A 73 27.38 10.76 -13.01
C PRO A 73 27.06 9.38 -12.44
N LEU A 74 26.19 9.34 -11.44
CA LEU A 74 25.85 8.15 -10.67
C LEU A 74 24.34 7.95 -10.61
N VAL A 75 23.93 6.70 -10.78
CA VAL A 75 22.56 6.22 -10.59
C VAL A 75 22.56 5.19 -9.47
N SER A 76 21.68 5.36 -8.50
CA SER A 76 21.31 4.35 -7.51
C SER A 76 19.94 3.79 -7.87
N GLN A 77 19.86 2.49 -8.09
CA GLN A 77 18.60 1.79 -8.37
C GLN A 77 18.31 0.81 -7.25
N GLN A 78 17.09 0.85 -6.73
CA GLN A 78 16.59 -0.02 -5.67
C GLN A 78 15.33 -0.74 -6.15
N GLN A 79 15.39 -2.07 -6.25
CA GLN A 79 14.25 -2.93 -6.53
C GLN A 79 13.74 -3.54 -5.23
N ILE A 80 12.45 -3.42 -4.94
CA ILE A 80 11.81 -3.96 -3.75
C ILE A 80 10.73 -4.94 -4.20
N THR A 81 10.83 -6.20 -3.76
CA THR A 81 9.83 -7.24 -4.00
C THR A 81 9.39 -7.90 -2.71
N VAL A 82 8.19 -8.47 -2.70
CA VAL A 82 7.70 -9.31 -1.60
C VAL A 82 8.12 -10.75 -1.83
N GLU A 83 8.69 -11.35 -0.79
CA GLU A 83 9.09 -12.75 -0.74
C GLU A 83 8.37 -13.49 0.38
N SER A 84 8.47 -14.82 0.38
CA SER A 84 7.98 -15.63 1.49
C SER A 84 8.92 -15.55 2.71
N PRO A 85 8.40 -15.48 3.95
CA PRO A 85 6.98 -15.48 4.32
C PRO A 85 6.26 -14.12 4.15
N ALA A 86 5.06 -14.15 3.56
CA ALA A 86 4.17 -13.01 3.44
C ALA A 86 2.73 -13.43 3.80
N ASN A 87 2.19 -12.89 4.90
CA ASN A 87 0.89 -13.29 5.41
C ASN A 87 0.16 -12.14 6.12
N ALA A 88 -0.86 -12.44 6.93
CA ALA A 88 -1.66 -11.43 7.60
C ALA A 88 -0.84 -10.51 8.53
N ASP A 89 0.26 -10.97 9.10
CA ASP A 89 0.97 -10.28 10.17
C ASP A 89 2.40 -9.86 9.78
N VAL A 90 3.07 -10.64 8.93
CA VAL A 90 4.43 -10.35 8.46
C VAL A 90 4.51 -10.25 6.93
N VAL A 91 5.48 -9.51 6.46
CA VAL A 91 5.88 -9.42 5.05
C VAL A 91 7.39 -9.48 4.98
N THR A 92 7.94 -10.34 4.13
CA THR A 92 9.37 -10.35 3.82
C THR A 92 9.61 -9.52 2.57
N LEU A 93 10.50 -8.54 2.66
CA LEU A 93 10.95 -7.74 1.53
C LEU A 93 12.33 -8.23 1.10
N GLN A 94 12.53 -8.44 -0.19
CA GLN A 94 13.86 -8.56 -0.78
C GLN A 94 14.17 -7.28 -1.55
N VAL A 95 15.29 -6.67 -1.21
CA VAL A 95 15.69 -5.37 -1.73
C VAL A 95 17.06 -5.45 -2.36
N GLY A 96 17.09 -5.38 -3.68
CA GLY A 96 18.31 -5.25 -4.46
C GLY A 96 18.64 -3.78 -4.68
N THR A 97 19.77 -3.31 -4.18
CA THR A 97 20.26 -1.94 -4.42
C THR A 97 21.57 -1.99 -5.20
N SER A 98 21.68 -1.20 -6.25
CA SER A 98 22.91 -1.04 -7.02
C SER A 98 23.24 0.44 -7.23
N VAL A 99 24.53 0.77 -7.20
CA VAL A 99 25.05 2.11 -7.53
C VAL A 99 26.00 1.97 -8.70
N ARG A 100 25.73 2.74 -9.75
CA ARG A 100 26.41 2.62 -11.03
C ARG A 100 26.83 3.99 -11.57
N ARG A 101 28.00 4.02 -12.19
CA ARG A 101 28.47 5.07 -13.10
C ARG A 101 27.76 4.96 -14.44
N THR A 102 27.11 6.03 -14.89
CA THR A 102 26.41 6.05 -16.18
C THR A 102 27.30 6.42 -17.36
N ASP A 103 28.49 6.98 -17.09
CA ASP A 103 29.52 7.26 -18.10
C ASP A 103 30.32 6.01 -18.52
N LYS A 104 30.07 4.87 -17.88
CA LYS A 104 30.77 3.59 -18.12
C LYS A 104 29.78 2.52 -18.62
N GLN A 105 30.27 1.59 -19.42
CA GLN A 105 29.44 0.57 -20.08
C GLN A 105 29.41 -0.74 -19.30
N LYS A 106 28.28 -1.45 -19.33
CA LYS A 106 28.13 -2.81 -18.73
C LYS A 106 28.68 -2.86 -17.30
N ASP A 107 29.36 -3.93 -16.92
CA ASP A 107 29.79 -4.18 -15.55
C ASP A 107 30.88 -3.21 -15.07
N SER A 108 31.61 -2.54 -15.96
CA SER A 108 32.64 -1.57 -15.54
C SER A 108 32.04 -0.32 -14.88
N GLY A 109 30.74 -0.08 -15.06
CA GLY A 109 30.02 0.99 -14.36
C GLY A 109 29.49 0.60 -12.98
N LEU A 110 29.44 -0.68 -12.62
CA LEU A 110 28.92 -1.09 -11.31
C LEU A 110 29.93 -0.78 -10.20
N LEU A 111 29.51 -0.01 -9.19
CA LEU A 111 30.35 0.33 -8.04
C LEU A 111 29.99 -0.47 -6.80
N LEU A 112 28.69 -0.50 -6.48
CA LEU A 112 28.17 -1.14 -5.28
C LEU A 112 26.92 -1.94 -5.67
N ALA A 113 26.77 -3.11 -5.06
CA ALA A 113 25.54 -3.89 -5.13
C ALA A 113 25.34 -4.60 -3.80
N ILE A 114 24.09 -4.60 -3.31
CA ILE A 114 23.69 -5.34 -2.12
C ILE A 114 22.29 -5.89 -2.34
N VAL A 115 22.07 -7.11 -1.89
CA VAL A 115 20.72 -7.68 -1.78
C VAL A 115 20.49 -7.96 -0.31
N ASP A 116 19.49 -7.29 0.22
CA ASP A 116 19.04 -7.42 1.60
C ASP A 116 17.66 -8.07 1.63
N THR A 117 17.43 -8.95 2.59
CA THR A 117 16.14 -9.58 2.82
C THR A 117 15.74 -9.35 4.26
N VAL A 118 14.55 -8.77 4.49
CA VAL A 118 14.09 -8.44 5.84
C VAL A 118 12.61 -8.77 6.01
N THR A 119 12.27 -9.40 7.13
CA THR A 119 10.88 -9.71 7.52
C THR A 119 10.37 -8.65 8.47
N LEU A 120 9.29 -7.98 8.07
CA LEU A 120 8.70 -6.85 8.79
C LEU A 120 7.32 -7.21 9.34
N ASN A 121 7.01 -6.67 10.51
CA ASN A 121 5.65 -6.65 11.02
C ASN A 121 4.82 -5.68 10.17
N ARG A 122 3.75 -6.16 9.55
CA ARG A 122 2.97 -5.35 8.61
C ARG A 122 2.27 -4.15 9.25
N LYS A 123 2.04 -4.15 10.58
CA LYS A 123 1.39 -3.02 11.27
C LYS A 123 2.40 -1.97 11.70
N THR A 124 3.54 -2.40 12.25
CA THR A 124 4.51 -1.49 12.87
C THR A 124 5.68 -1.13 11.95
N ALA A 125 5.84 -1.84 10.82
CA ALA A 125 6.99 -1.77 9.92
C ALA A 125 8.34 -2.11 10.56
N MET A 126 8.33 -2.62 11.79
CA MET A 126 9.55 -3.04 12.49
C MET A 126 9.97 -4.43 12.03
N ALA A 127 11.27 -4.63 11.91
CA ALA A 127 11.87 -5.95 11.70
C ALA A 127 11.42 -6.94 12.79
N VAL A 128 11.10 -8.16 12.36
CA VAL A 128 10.69 -9.27 13.22
C VAL A 128 11.88 -10.20 13.37
N SER A 129 12.69 -9.92 14.39
CA SER A 129 13.85 -10.73 14.76
C SER A 129 13.77 -11.13 16.24
N ASP A 130 14.07 -12.37 16.54
CA ASP A 130 14.17 -12.92 17.89
C ASP A 130 15.49 -13.68 18.08
N ASP A 131 15.66 -14.38 19.21
CA ASP A 131 16.92 -15.07 19.52
C ASP A 131 17.17 -16.29 18.63
N THR A 132 16.15 -16.80 17.95
CA THR A 132 16.24 -17.99 17.08
C THR A 132 16.06 -17.66 15.60
N HIS A 133 15.56 -16.47 15.27
CA HIS A 133 15.36 -15.96 13.91
C HIS A 133 15.98 -14.57 13.77
N ALA A 134 16.97 -14.45 12.88
CA ALA A 134 17.61 -13.17 12.61
C ALA A 134 16.63 -12.12 12.02
N GLY A 135 15.49 -12.54 11.47
CA GLY A 135 14.52 -11.62 10.87
C GLY A 135 14.97 -11.03 9.54
N GLY A 136 16.18 -11.36 9.08
CA GLY A 136 16.69 -10.97 7.78
C GLY A 136 18.03 -11.62 7.43
N ALA A 137 18.53 -11.31 6.25
CA ALA A 137 19.79 -11.83 5.73
C ALA A 137 20.35 -10.91 4.64
N LEU A 138 21.67 -10.89 4.50
CA LEU A 138 22.34 -10.25 3.37
C LEU A 138 22.87 -11.30 2.41
N GLN A 139 22.74 -11.05 1.11
CA GLN A 139 23.43 -11.86 0.12
C GLN A 139 24.94 -11.67 0.23
N ARG A 140 25.68 -12.77 0.27
CA ARG A 140 27.14 -12.73 0.28
C ARG A 140 27.65 -12.16 -1.04
N PRO A 141 28.65 -11.26 -1.00
CA PRO A 141 29.29 -10.77 -2.21
C PRO A 141 29.93 -11.93 -2.99
N ARG A 142 30.00 -11.78 -4.31
CA ARG A 142 30.55 -12.79 -5.22
C ARG A 142 31.70 -12.20 -6.02
N SER A 143 32.68 -13.03 -6.31
CA SER A 143 33.80 -12.65 -7.19
C SER A 143 33.34 -12.57 -8.63
N LEU A 144 34.05 -11.80 -9.45
CA LEU A 144 33.79 -11.72 -10.88
C LEU A 144 33.97 -13.12 -11.51
N GLY A 145 32.97 -13.58 -12.26
CA GLY A 145 32.97 -14.91 -12.89
C GLY A 145 32.53 -16.06 -11.98
N ASP A 146 32.08 -15.79 -10.75
CA ASP A 146 31.48 -16.81 -9.89
C ASP A 146 30.06 -17.16 -10.37
N GLU A 147 29.92 -18.36 -10.95
CA GLU A 147 28.66 -18.89 -11.47
C GLU A 147 27.85 -19.66 -10.42
N ASN A 148 28.36 -19.82 -9.19
CA ASN A 148 27.61 -20.51 -8.16
C ASN A 148 26.34 -19.73 -7.79
N PRO A 149 25.27 -20.44 -7.37
CA PRO A 149 24.08 -19.79 -6.84
C PRO A 149 24.43 -18.84 -5.69
N PRO A 150 23.79 -17.65 -5.63
CA PRO A 150 24.02 -16.72 -4.55
C PRO A 150 23.67 -17.36 -3.20
N THR A 151 24.49 -17.10 -2.18
CA THR A 151 24.25 -17.55 -0.81
C THR A 151 24.01 -16.34 0.09
N THR A 152 23.34 -16.54 1.22
CA THR A 152 23.03 -15.49 2.18
C THR A 152 23.71 -15.73 3.53
N THR A 153 23.98 -14.65 4.25
CA THR A 153 24.38 -14.65 5.66
C THR A 153 23.21 -14.10 6.47
N GLN A 154 22.75 -14.88 7.46
CA GLN A 154 21.72 -14.42 8.39
C GLN A 154 22.21 -13.17 9.12
N LEU A 155 21.39 -12.13 9.14
CA LEU A 155 21.73 -10.85 9.76
C LEU A 155 20.54 -10.34 10.54
N ARG A 156 20.77 -10.09 11.84
CA ARG A 156 19.75 -9.51 12.69
C ARG A 156 19.40 -8.11 12.19
N HIS A 157 18.12 -7.93 11.85
CA HIS A 157 17.57 -6.63 11.52
C HIS A 157 16.85 -6.07 12.73
N ASP A 158 17.18 -4.83 13.11
CA ASP A 158 16.49 -4.10 14.16
C ASP A 158 15.97 -2.78 13.60
N GLY A 159 14.76 -2.37 14.01
CA GLY A 159 14.16 -1.11 13.57
C GLY A 159 13.35 -1.21 12.27
N LEU A 160 13.11 -0.05 11.64
CA LEU A 160 12.44 0.08 10.36
C LEU A 160 13.38 -0.28 9.21
N SER A 161 12.82 -0.76 8.10
CA SER A 161 13.57 -0.96 6.86
C SER A 161 12.67 -0.67 5.66
N TYR A 162 13.15 0.15 4.73
CA TYR A 162 12.52 0.50 3.44
C TYR A 162 11.17 1.21 3.50
N ARG A 163 10.56 1.34 4.69
CA ARG A 163 9.26 1.97 4.89
C ARG A 163 9.06 2.39 6.35
N PHE A 164 8.19 3.38 6.56
CA PHE A 164 7.69 3.78 7.88
C PHE A 164 6.32 3.15 8.17
N PRO A 165 5.91 3.06 9.45
CA PRO A 165 4.58 2.59 9.77
C PRO A 165 3.51 3.55 9.23
N PHE A 166 2.35 3.00 8.87
CA PHE A 166 1.14 3.81 8.68
C PHE A 166 0.89 4.70 9.90
N LYS A 167 0.31 5.87 9.66
CA LYS A 167 0.14 6.91 10.70
C LYS A 167 1.49 7.23 11.34
N THR A 168 2.50 7.48 10.51
CA THR A 168 3.85 7.84 10.96
C THR A 168 3.75 9.04 11.91
N GLU A 169 4.46 8.97 13.03
CA GLU A 169 4.46 9.98 14.08
C GLU A 169 5.72 10.86 13.97
N LYS A 170 5.67 12.06 14.54
CA LYS A 170 6.82 12.98 14.61
C LYS A 170 7.76 12.60 15.76
N LYS A 171 8.48 11.48 15.60
CA LYS A 171 9.41 10.97 16.60
C LYS A 171 10.62 10.33 15.95
N THR A 172 11.68 10.10 16.72
CA THR A 172 12.82 9.32 16.26
C THR A 172 12.43 7.86 16.09
N TYR A 173 12.81 7.26 14.96
CA TYR A 173 12.68 5.84 14.71
C TYR A 173 14.05 5.18 14.59
N PRO A 174 14.26 3.96 15.13
CA PRO A 174 15.41 3.15 14.71
C PRO A 174 15.20 2.76 13.25
N TYR A 175 16.18 3.02 12.39
CA TYR A 175 16.14 2.65 10.98
C TYR A 175 17.39 1.86 10.63
N PHE A 176 17.22 0.69 10.02
CA PHE A 176 18.31 -0.22 9.71
C PHE A 176 19.12 0.25 8.50
N ASP A 177 20.44 0.20 8.61
CA ASP A 177 21.36 0.39 7.49
C ASP A 177 21.98 -0.98 7.12
N PRO A 178 21.73 -1.51 5.91
CA PRO A 178 22.22 -2.83 5.51
C PRO A 178 23.72 -2.87 5.22
N ILE A 179 24.37 -1.72 4.99
CA ILE A 179 25.81 -1.63 4.76
C ILE A 179 26.55 -1.62 6.10
N ALA A 180 26.09 -0.82 7.07
CA ALA A 180 26.62 -0.78 8.43
C ALA A 180 26.14 -1.99 9.27
N GLN A 181 25.16 -2.74 8.79
CA GLN A 181 24.57 -3.92 9.43
C GLN A 181 24.00 -3.61 10.82
N LYS A 182 23.45 -2.41 11.00
CA LYS A 182 22.95 -1.92 12.29
C LYS A 182 21.89 -0.83 12.13
N ALA A 183 21.03 -0.69 13.13
CA ALA A 183 20.08 0.40 13.24
C ALA A 183 20.73 1.71 13.73
N TYR A 184 20.35 2.81 13.09
CA TYR A 184 20.70 4.19 13.46
C TYR A 184 19.43 5.03 13.60
N PRO A 185 19.42 6.08 14.43
CA PRO A 185 18.25 6.94 14.58
C PRO A 185 17.94 7.66 13.26
N ALA A 186 16.67 7.64 12.88
CA ALA A 186 16.07 8.51 11.88
C ALA A 186 15.22 9.54 12.62
N ASP A 187 15.75 10.75 12.77
CA ASP A 187 15.16 11.83 13.55
C ASP A 187 14.22 12.67 12.70
N PHE A 188 13.06 13.03 13.25
CA PHE A 188 12.13 13.96 12.59
C PHE A 188 12.76 15.36 12.52
N ASP A 189 12.82 15.92 11.31
CA ASP A 189 13.49 17.19 10.98
C ASP A 189 12.51 18.25 10.44
N GLY A 190 11.26 17.89 10.11
CA GLY A 190 10.25 18.87 9.73
C GLY A 190 9.18 18.31 8.80
N GLU A 191 8.40 19.22 8.22
CA GLU A 191 7.41 18.90 7.19
C GLU A 191 7.75 19.62 5.89
N GLU A 192 7.45 18.98 4.77
CA GLU A 192 7.68 19.56 3.44
C GLU A 192 6.63 19.02 2.46
N ASP A 193 6.20 19.86 1.52
CA ASP A 193 5.36 19.43 0.42
C ASP A 193 6.23 18.83 -0.69
N VAL A 194 5.91 17.60 -1.08
CA VAL A 194 6.54 16.93 -2.22
C VAL A 194 5.42 16.55 -3.19
N ASN A 195 5.38 17.22 -4.34
CA ASN A 195 4.39 17.01 -5.40
C ASN A 195 2.93 17.05 -4.92
N GLY A 196 2.61 18.02 -4.06
CA GLY A 196 1.27 18.22 -3.50
C GLY A 196 0.91 17.22 -2.41
N LEU A 197 1.90 16.52 -1.84
CA LEU A 197 1.75 15.63 -0.70
C LEU A 197 2.53 16.21 0.47
N SER A 198 1.84 16.54 1.57
CA SER A 198 2.49 16.92 2.83
C SER A 198 3.19 15.69 3.42
N THR A 199 4.51 15.79 3.54
CA THR A 199 5.39 14.72 4.01
C THR A 199 6.12 15.12 5.29
N TYR A 200 6.50 14.12 6.08
CA TYR A 200 7.42 14.27 7.21
C TYR A 200 8.84 13.99 6.76
N ARG A 201 9.76 14.91 7.05
CA ARG A 201 11.18 14.78 6.75
C ARG A 201 11.90 14.14 7.93
N PHE A 202 12.62 13.05 7.67
CA PHE A 202 13.46 12.35 8.64
C PHE A 202 14.90 12.32 8.17
N THR A 203 15.87 12.49 9.08
CA THR A 203 17.30 12.40 8.77
C THR A 203 17.95 11.29 9.58
N GLN A 204 18.66 10.40 8.90
CA GLN A 204 19.48 9.34 9.49
C GLN A 204 20.95 9.65 9.23
N ASN A 205 21.76 9.63 10.29
CA ASN A 205 23.21 9.79 10.20
C ASN A 205 23.92 8.50 10.63
N VAL A 206 24.74 7.96 9.74
CA VAL A 206 25.58 6.79 9.93
C VAL A 206 27.03 7.24 9.83
N GLY A 207 27.70 7.35 10.97
CA GLY A 207 29.09 7.81 11.07
C GLY A 207 29.35 9.29 10.78
N TYR A 208 28.38 10.03 10.26
CA TYR A 208 28.37 11.49 10.23
C TYR A 208 27.78 12.09 11.51
N GLY A 209 28.29 13.25 11.91
CA GLY A 209 27.68 14.12 12.92
C GLY A 209 26.51 14.91 12.33
N SER A 210 25.74 15.57 13.21
CA SER A 210 24.65 16.46 12.81
C SER A 210 25.11 17.69 12.02
N ASP A 211 26.39 18.04 12.09
CA ASP A 211 27.03 19.10 11.29
C ASP A 211 27.49 18.63 9.90
N GLY A 212 27.19 17.38 9.53
CA GLY A 212 27.56 16.78 8.25
C GLY A 212 29.03 16.37 8.14
N LYS A 213 29.80 16.41 9.23
CA LYS A 213 31.21 15.98 9.23
C LYS A 213 31.36 14.54 9.68
N LEU A 214 32.39 13.86 9.20
CA LEU A 214 32.74 12.52 9.69
C LEU A 214 33.03 12.59 11.19
N ALA A 215 32.38 11.72 11.97
CA ALA A 215 32.48 11.68 13.42
C ALA A 215 32.78 10.28 13.94
N THR A 216 32.00 9.28 13.51
CA THR A 216 32.12 7.88 13.96
C THR A 216 31.93 6.91 12.78
N PRO A 217 32.76 7.02 11.72
CA PRO A 217 32.66 6.15 10.56
C PRO A 217 32.73 4.68 10.97
N VAL A 218 31.98 3.85 10.25
CA VAL A 218 31.84 2.42 10.52
C VAL A 218 32.97 1.69 9.80
N GLU A 219 33.77 0.89 10.51
CA GLU A 219 34.65 -0.08 9.83
C GLU A 219 33.76 -1.03 9.03
N TYR A 220 34.00 -1.13 7.72
CA TYR A 220 33.11 -1.85 6.81
C TYR A 220 32.95 -3.33 7.25
N PRO A 221 31.73 -3.78 7.56
CA PRO A 221 31.49 -5.13 8.03
C PRO A 221 31.48 -6.11 6.86
N SER A 222 32.67 -6.61 6.48
CA SER A 222 32.81 -7.64 5.44
C SER A 222 31.91 -8.85 5.70
N LEU A 223 31.27 -9.33 4.64
CA LEU A 223 30.57 -10.61 4.60
C LEU A 223 31.46 -11.76 4.11
N TYR A 224 32.68 -11.47 3.63
CA TYR A 224 33.71 -12.47 3.36
C TYR A 224 34.39 -12.92 4.65
N ALA A 225 34.71 -14.21 4.72
CA ALA A 225 35.39 -14.83 5.86
C ALA A 225 36.81 -14.28 6.07
N ASP A 226 37.52 -13.96 4.99
CA ASP A 226 38.88 -13.42 4.99
C ASP A 226 38.94 -11.88 5.03
N ARG A 227 37.78 -11.21 4.95
CA ARG A 227 37.65 -9.74 4.96
C ARG A 227 38.37 -9.03 3.81
N ALA A 228 38.53 -9.69 2.67
CA ALA A 228 39.26 -9.17 1.51
C ALA A 228 38.70 -7.84 0.95
N ASP A 229 37.43 -7.52 1.18
CA ASP A 229 36.79 -6.27 0.75
C ASP A 229 36.79 -5.15 1.81
N SER A 230 37.19 -5.46 3.05
CA SER A 230 37.28 -4.49 4.15
C SER A 230 38.71 -4.20 4.60
N LYS A 231 39.67 -5.08 4.32
CA LYS A 231 41.10 -4.88 4.60
C LYS A 231 41.91 -5.28 3.38
N VAL A 232 42.47 -4.30 2.70
CA VAL A 232 43.18 -4.50 1.43
C VAL A 232 44.65 -4.21 1.64
N THR A 233 45.51 -5.14 1.23
CA THR A 233 46.96 -4.98 1.21
C THR A 233 47.43 -4.93 -0.24
N THR A 234 48.08 -3.83 -0.63
CA THR A 234 48.70 -3.67 -1.95
C THR A 234 49.87 -2.70 -1.87
N SER A 235 50.61 -2.51 -2.95
CA SER A 235 51.81 -1.67 -2.95
C SER A 235 51.49 -0.18 -2.73
N ALA A 236 52.46 0.57 -2.21
CA ALA A 236 52.36 2.01 -2.03
C ALA A 236 52.05 2.72 -3.36
N ALA A 237 52.65 2.25 -4.47
CA ALA A 237 52.35 2.72 -5.81
C ALA A 237 50.88 2.48 -6.18
N MET A 238 50.33 1.28 -5.89
CA MET A 238 48.91 0.99 -6.18
C MET A 238 47.97 1.94 -5.43
N TRP A 239 48.30 2.28 -4.19
CA TRP A 239 47.57 3.27 -3.40
C TRP A 239 47.78 4.73 -3.84
N GLY A 240 48.70 4.99 -4.78
CA GLY A 240 49.05 6.34 -5.21
C GLY A 240 49.85 7.14 -4.17
N LEU A 241 50.48 6.46 -3.20
CA LEU A 241 51.25 7.10 -2.14
C LEU A 241 52.62 7.54 -2.66
N GLN A 242 53.01 8.77 -2.33
CA GLN A 242 54.29 9.36 -2.73
C GLN A 242 55.27 9.42 -1.56
N GLY A 243 56.58 9.42 -1.86
CA GLY A 243 57.63 9.72 -0.88
C GLY A 243 58.19 8.52 -0.10
N GLY A 244 58.03 7.30 -0.61
CA GLY A 244 58.57 6.06 -0.03
C GLY A 244 58.94 5.03 -1.10
N ASP A 245 59.18 3.78 -0.68
CA ASP A 245 59.38 2.65 -1.59
C ASP A 245 58.04 2.31 -2.28
N PRO A 246 57.95 2.41 -3.63
CA PRO A 246 56.71 2.12 -4.35
C PRO A 246 56.21 0.68 -4.16
N ASP A 247 57.10 -0.26 -3.86
CA ASP A 247 56.79 -1.68 -3.67
C ASP A 247 56.44 -2.03 -2.21
N GLU A 248 56.48 -1.05 -1.30
CA GLU A 248 56.09 -1.24 0.09
C GLU A 248 54.64 -1.70 0.18
N GLN A 249 54.41 -2.86 0.81
CA GLN A 249 53.06 -3.42 0.99
C GLN A 249 52.34 -2.69 2.11
N ILE A 250 51.27 -1.98 1.77
CA ILE A 250 50.48 -1.16 2.68
C ILE A 250 49.08 -1.74 2.79
N THR A 251 48.66 -1.93 4.04
CA THR A 251 47.31 -2.37 4.37
C THR A 251 46.45 -1.17 4.75
N MET A 252 45.29 -1.03 4.11
CA MET A 252 44.27 -0.05 4.47
C MET A 252 42.95 -0.73 4.84
N THR A 253 42.21 -0.11 5.76
CA THR A 253 40.89 -0.57 6.19
C THR A 253 39.81 0.27 5.51
N ARG A 254 38.77 -0.38 4.99
CA ARG A 254 37.59 0.28 4.42
C ARG A 254 36.68 0.77 5.52
N TYR A 255 36.23 2.01 5.41
CA TYR A 255 35.24 2.63 6.25
C TYR A 255 34.02 3.05 5.43
N TYR A 256 32.90 3.20 6.14
CA TYR A 256 31.62 3.61 5.59
C TYR A 256 30.98 4.67 6.48
N ALA A 257 30.42 5.68 5.83
CA ALA A 257 29.53 6.65 6.46
C ALA A 257 28.43 7.03 5.46
N ALA A 258 27.24 7.36 5.95
CA ALA A 258 26.14 7.84 5.13
C ALA A 258 25.24 8.81 5.90
N GLN A 259 24.65 9.75 5.17
CA GLN A 259 23.56 10.58 5.63
C GLN A 259 22.39 10.37 4.68
N ARG A 260 21.22 10.06 5.23
CA ARG A 260 19.99 9.87 4.46
C ARG A 260 18.92 10.82 4.95
N THR A 261 18.20 11.41 4.02
CA THR A 261 16.99 12.17 4.30
C THR A 261 15.82 11.52 3.59
N PHE A 262 14.76 11.24 4.33
CA PHE A 262 13.54 10.60 3.85
C PHE A 262 12.38 11.59 3.96
N TRP A 263 11.58 11.71 2.90
CA TRP A 263 10.30 12.40 2.95
C TRP A 263 9.20 11.35 2.94
N VAL A 264 8.45 11.28 4.02
CA VAL A 264 7.55 10.16 4.34
C VAL A 264 6.12 10.65 4.33
N ASP A 265 5.23 9.94 3.64
CA ASP A 265 3.81 10.17 3.75
C ASP A 265 3.31 9.83 5.16
N PRO A 266 2.76 10.78 5.95
CA PRO A 266 2.41 10.52 7.34
C PRO A 266 1.23 9.56 7.49
N VAL A 267 0.43 9.32 6.44
CA VAL A 267 -0.75 8.44 6.52
C VAL A 267 -0.36 7.01 6.17
N SER A 268 0.29 6.79 5.02
CA SER A 268 0.67 5.47 4.55
C SER A 268 2.01 4.99 5.15
N GLY A 269 2.93 5.89 5.46
CA GLY A 269 4.32 5.57 5.81
C GLY A 269 5.22 5.30 4.60
N THR A 270 4.74 5.57 3.38
CA THR A 270 5.54 5.44 2.14
C THR A 270 6.66 6.48 2.12
N ILE A 271 7.87 6.08 1.76
CA ILE A 271 8.97 7.02 1.49
C ILE A 271 8.77 7.57 0.06
N ILE A 272 8.43 8.85 -0.04
CA ILE A 272 8.11 9.55 -1.28
C ILE A 272 9.38 9.99 -2.02
N LYS A 273 10.32 10.54 -1.26
CA LYS A 273 11.60 11.04 -1.77
C LYS A 273 12.71 10.62 -0.81
N LYS A 274 13.87 10.33 -1.37
CA LYS A 274 15.09 10.03 -0.62
C LYS A 274 16.25 10.84 -1.19
N VAL A 275 17.04 11.42 -0.30
CA VAL A 275 18.39 11.93 -0.60
C VAL A 275 19.37 11.09 0.19
N GLU A 276 20.41 10.61 -0.47
CA GLU A 276 21.46 9.82 0.14
C GLU A 276 22.82 10.43 -0.20
N HIS A 277 23.60 10.76 0.82
CA HIS A 277 25.02 11.00 0.72
C HIS A 277 25.73 9.82 1.36
N ALA A 278 26.50 9.05 0.60
CA ALA A 278 27.23 7.89 1.11
C ALA A 278 28.69 7.97 0.70
N ASN A 279 29.55 7.56 1.62
CA ASN A 279 30.99 7.60 1.48
C ASN A 279 31.59 6.26 1.91
N HIS A 280 32.30 5.64 0.98
CA HIS A 280 33.16 4.49 1.20
C HIS A 280 34.59 4.88 0.87
N TYR A 281 35.51 4.64 1.79
CA TYR A 281 36.89 5.03 1.63
C TYR A 281 37.81 4.09 2.40
N PHE A 282 39.09 4.12 2.07
CA PHE A 282 40.15 3.42 2.77
C PHE A 282 40.96 4.41 3.61
N ALA A 283 41.33 3.98 4.82
CA ALA A 283 42.22 4.72 5.70
C ALA A 283 43.23 3.77 6.37
N ARG A 284 44.44 4.28 6.62
CA ARG A 284 45.54 3.54 7.28
C ARG A 284 45.49 3.63 8.80
N THR A 285 45.39 4.84 9.32
CA THR A 285 45.62 5.13 10.75
C THR A 285 44.45 5.85 11.40
N ASP A 286 44.03 6.97 10.81
CA ASP A 286 42.94 7.81 11.33
C ASP A 286 41.68 7.62 10.47
N PRO A 287 40.63 6.97 11.00
CA PRO A 287 39.40 6.75 10.23
C PRO A 287 38.67 8.06 9.88
N LEU A 288 38.99 9.18 10.53
CA LEU A 288 38.42 10.50 10.22
C LEU A 288 39.14 11.20 9.06
N LYS A 289 40.23 10.63 8.55
CA LYS A 289 41.02 11.16 7.43
C LYS A 289 41.08 10.13 6.31
N PRO A 290 40.13 10.16 5.36
CA PRO A 290 40.17 9.30 4.19
C PRO A 290 41.52 9.41 3.45
N ASP A 291 42.22 8.29 3.25
CA ASP A 291 43.43 8.24 2.41
C ASP A 291 43.03 8.06 0.93
N VAL A 292 42.14 7.12 0.64
CA VAL A 292 41.71 6.77 -0.73
C VAL A 292 40.20 6.59 -0.79
N THR A 293 39.51 7.36 -1.64
CA THR A 293 38.06 7.25 -1.82
C THR A 293 37.72 6.09 -2.75
N LEU A 294 36.88 5.16 -2.28
CA LEU A 294 36.28 4.15 -3.17
C LEU A 294 35.10 4.76 -3.91
N THR A 295 34.18 5.39 -3.17
CA THR A 295 33.10 6.19 -3.74
C THR A 295 32.56 7.16 -2.69
N ASP A 296 32.31 8.41 -3.09
CA ASP A 296 31.70 9.46 -2.26
C ASP A 296 30.69 10.19 -3.13
N TYR A 297 29.39 9.97 -2.87
CA TYR A 297 28.35 10.39 -3.80
C TYR A 297 27.11 10.89 -3.08
N LYS A 298 26.43 11.84 -3.75
CA LYS A 298 25.11 12.29 -3.34
C LYS A 298 24.12 12.05 -4.47
N VAL A 299 23.10 11.25 -4.18
CA VAL A 299 22.00 10.94 -5.11
C VAL A 299 20.66 11.34 -4.52
N THR A 300 19.72 11.72 -5.38
CA THR A 300 18.35 12.10 -5.02
C THR A 300 17.36 11.33 -5.88
N SER A 301 16.24 10.88 -5.32
CA SER A 301 15.13 10.28 -6.09
C SER A 301 14.80 11.10 -7.34
N THR A 302 14.67 10.41 -8.47
CA THR A 302 14.20 10.97 -9.74
C THR A 302 12.74 11.39 -9.64
N GLU A 303 12.33 12.30 -10.53
CA GLU A 303 10.94 12.76 -10.58
C GLU A 303 9.97 11.60 -10.84
N ASP A 304 10.29 10.70 -11.78
CA ASP A 304 9.48 9.52 -12.07
C ASP A 304 9.28 8.63 -10.83
N SER A 305 10.35 8.44 -10.04
CA SER A 305 10.26 7.66 -8.79
C SER A 305 9.44 8.39 -7.73
N ILE A 306 9.54 9.73 -7.65
CA ILE A 306 8.74 10.54 -6.72
C ILE A 306 7.26 10.45 -7.11
N GLU A 307 6.91 10.65 -8.38
CA GLU A 307 5.53 10.56 -8.86
C GLU A 307 4.94 9.17 -8.63
N ALA A 308 5.68 8.10 -8.92
CA ALA A 308 5.25 6.73 -8.66
C ALA A 308 4.95 6.51 -7.17
N GLN A 309 5.82 6.99 -6.27
CA GLN A 309 5.62 6.84 -4.82
C GLN A 309 4.50 7.73 -4.29
N VAL A 310 4.28 8.93 -4.86
CA VAL A 310 3.13 9.79 -4.53
C VAL A 310 1.83 9.09 -4.92
N ASN A 311 1.76 8.50 -6.12
CA ASN A 311 0.58 7.78 -6.59
C ASN A 311 0.30 6.56 -5.70
N ALA A 312 1.33 5.76 -5.40
CA ALA A 312 1.19 4.64 -4.47
C ALA A 312 0.68 5.08 -3.08
N ALA A 313 1.20 6.19 -2.54
CA ALA A 313 0.74 6.72 -1.26
C ALA A 313 -0.71 7.24 -1.32
N ARG A 314 -1.11 7.88 -2.42
CA ARG A 314 -2.51 8.31 -2.65
C ARG A 314 -3.46 7.12 -2.76
N ASP A 315 -3.10 6.09 -3.51
CA ASP A 315 -3.90 4.87 -3.64
C ASP A 315 -4.11 4.17 -2.28
N GLU A 316 -3.06 4.10 -1.47
CA GLU A 316 -3.14 3.57 -0.11
C GLU A 316 -4.04 4.44 0.80
N ARG A 317 -3.93 5.78 0.69
CA ARG A 317 -4.79 6.73 1.43
C ARG A 317 -6.25 6.61 1.01
N ASP A 318 -6.53 6.50 -0.29
CA ASP A 318 -7.89 6.39 -0.83
C ASP A 318 -8.53 5.07 -0.44
N ARG A 319 -7.77 3.97 -0.50
CA ARG A 319 -8.20 2.67 0.04
C ARG A 319 -8.52 2.78 1.53
N LEU A 320 -7.64 3.40 2.31
CA LEU A 320 -7.88 3.61 3.74
C LEU A 320 -9.15 4.45 3.96
N ALA A 321 -9.32 5.55 3.25
CA ALA A 321 -10.47 6.44 3.36
C ALA A 321 -11.79 5.76 2.94
N LEU A 322 -11.77 4.95 1.89
CA LEU A 322 -12.93 4.20 1.41
C LEU A 322 -13.49 3.30 2.50
N TRP A 323 -12.63 2.48 3.11
CA TRP A 323 -13.03 1.49 4.09
C TRP A 323 -13.26 2.06 5.50
N SER A 324 -12.48 3.07 5.90
CA SER A 324 -12.56 3.64 7.25
C SER A 324 -13.57 4.80 7.38
N ARG A 325 -13.93 5.47 6.28
CA ARG A 325 -14.75 6.69 6.30
C ARG A 325 -15.91 6.65 5.32
N VAL A 326 -15.66 6.44 4.02
CA VAL A 326 -16.70 6.56 2.98
C VAL A 326 -17.78 5.48 3.11
N LEU A 327 -17.40 4.21 3.19
CA LEU A 327 -18.36 3.10 3.33
C LEU A 327 -19.14 3.18 4.65
N PRO A 328 -18.51 3.41 5.84
CA PRO A 328 -19.27 3.62 7.07
C PRO A 328 -20.28 4.76 7.00
N ILE A 329 -19.91 5.92 6.44
CA ILE A 329 -20.81 7.07 6.33
C ILE A 329 -21.97 6.77 5.38
N THR A 330 -21.68 6.24 4.20
CA THR A 330 -22.71 5.92 3.20
C THR A 330 -23.66 4.85 3.71
N PHE A 331 -23.16 3.77 4.32
CA PHE A 331 -23.98 2.72 4.92
C PHE A 331 -24.81 3.23 6.09
N THR A 332 -24.26 4.15 6.90
CA THR A 332 -25.02 4.79 7.99
C THR A 332 -26.15 5.66 7.44
N ALA A 333 -25.87 6.52 6.46
CA ALA A 333 -26.87 7.40 5.87
C ALA A 333 -27.99 6.61 5.19
N VAL A 334 -27.65 5.66 4.32
CA VAL A 334 -28.62 4.80 3.63
C VAL A 334 -29.37 3.93 4.63
N GLY A 335 -28.68 3.39 5.65
CA GLY A 335 -29.28 2.59 6.71
C GLY A 335 -30.34 3.36 7.49
N LEU A 336 -30.05 4.61 7.90
CA LEU A 336 -31.01 5.47 8.59
C LEU A 336 -32.19 5.86 7.68
N ILE A 337 -31.93 6.21 6.42
CA ILE A 337 -33.01 6.51 5.45
C ILE A 337 -33.92 5.30 5.27
N ALA A 338 -33.35 4.10 5.15
CA ALA A 338 -34.11 2.86 5.04
C ALA A 338 -34.93 2.57 6.30
N LEU A 339 -34.37 2.76 7.50
CA LEU A 339 -35.12 2.58 8.75
C LEU A 339 -36.29 3.56 8.87
N ILE A 340 -36.07 4.84 8.56
CA ILE A 340 -37.13 5.87 8.61
C ILE A 340 -38.19 5.59 7.54
N GLY A 341 -37.78 5.36 6.29
CA GLY A 341 -38.70 5.08 5.18
C GLY A 341 -39.50 3.80 5.41
N GLY A 342 -38.85 2.75 5.91
CA GLY A 342 -39.50 1.49 6.30
C GLY A 342 -40.48 1.67 7.46
N GLY A 343 -40.13 2.45 8.48
CA GLY A 343 -41.03 2.80 9.59
C GLY A 343 -42.24 3.62 9.13
N VAL A 344 -42.04 4.57 8.23
CA VAL A 344 -43.13 5.35 7.62
C VAL A 344 -44.06 4.43 6.80
N LEU A 345 -43.51 3.56 5.94
CA LEU A 345 -44.29 2.58 5.17
C LEU A 345 -45.08 1.62 6.07
N ALA A 346 -44.46 1.13 7.15
CA ALA A 346 -45.14 0.30 8.13
C ALA A 346 -46.31 1.07 8.79
N SER A 347 -46.11 2.34 9.14
CA SER A 347 -47.15 3.17 9.77
C SER A 347 -48.37 3.41 8.87
N PHE A 348 -48.16 3.58 7.56
CA PHE A 348 -49.25 3.69 6.59
C PHE A 348 -50.01 2.37 6.41
N SER A 349 -49.34 1.23 6.48
CA SER A 349 -49.99 -0.09 6.38
C SER A 349 -50.90 -0.42 7.58
N LEU A 350 -50.57 0.12 8.76
CA LEU A 350 -51.37 -0.04 9.98
C LEU A 350 -52.63 0.83 9.95
N ARG A 351 -52.53 2.06 9.42
CA ARG A 351 -53.68 2.98 9.30
C ARG A 351 -54.76 2.50 8.33
N THR A 352 -54.40 1.75 7.28
CA THR A 352 -55.37 1.12 6.37
C THR A 352 -56.19 -0.01 7.02
N GLU A 353 -55.71 -0.63 8.10
CA GLU A 353 -56.47 -1.65 8.85
C GLU A 353 -57.45 -1.02 9.83
N SER A 354 -57.11 0.10 10.48
CA SER A 354 -58.02 0.79 11.40
C SER A 354 -59.30 1.33 10.73
N ALA A 355 -59.30 1.43 9.41
CA ALA A 355 -60.48 1.82 8.62
C ALA A 355 -61.33 0.62 8.14
N LEU A 356 -60.87 -0.62 8.37
CA LEU A 356 -61.55 -1.86 7.96
C LEU A 356 -62.05 -2.71 9.15
N THR A 357 -61.76 -2.31 10.39
CA THR A 357 -62.27 -2.97 11.61
C THR A 357 -63.50 -2.21 12.13
N ASP A 358 -64.69 -2.60 11.68
CA ASP A 358 -65.97 -2.13 12.22
C ASP A 358 -66.22 -2.81 13.59
N PRO A 359 -66.45 -2.08 14.71
CA PRO A 359 -66.59 -2.69 16.04
C PRO A 359 -68.00 -3.24 16.36
N SER A 360 -68.85 -3.48 15.36
CA SER A 360 -70.27 -3.79 15.58
C SER A 360 -70.66 -5.27 15.53
N LEU A 361 -69.73 -6.22 15.61
CA LEU A 361 -70.04 -7.66 15.58
C LEU A 361 -69.43 -8.40 16.77
N ASP A 362 -69.75 -7.99 18.00
CA ASP A 362 -69.52 -8.80 19.21
C ASP A 362 -70.52 -8.42 20.32
N ARG A 363 -71.79 -8.86 20.15
CA ARG A 363 -72.74 -9.10 21.25
C ARG A 363 -73.93 -9.88 20.72
N GLU A 364 -73.84 -11.19 20.75
CA GLU A 364 -74.94 -12.19 20.74
C GLU A 364 -74.27 -13.56 20.56
N GLY A 365 -74.45 -14.57 21.40
CA GLY A 365 -75.27 -14.71 22.58
C GLY A 365 -74.95 -16.04 23.25
N ASP A 366 -75.32 -16.16 24.51
CA ASP A 366 -75.60 -17.45 25.14
C ASP A 366 -76.46 -17.14 26.36
N ASP A 367 -77.78 -17.34 26.23
CA ASP A 367 -78.64 -17.70 27.35
C ASP A 367 -79.99 -18.20 26.80
N TRP A 368 -80.29 -19.44 27.18
CA TRP A 368 -81.39 -20.30 26.78
C TRP A 368 -82.48 -20.28 27.86
N ASP A 369 -83.72 -19.92 27.53
CA ASP A 369 -84.90 -20.18 28.37
C ASP A 369 -86.16 -20.46 27.50
N PRO A 370 -86.86 -21.60 27.66
CA PRO A 370 -88.00 -21.97 26.81
C PRO A 370 -89.34 -21.78 27.55
N GLY A 371 -90.18 -20.82 27.11
CA GLY A 371 -91.60 -20.83 27.48
C GLY A 371 -92.39 -19.56 27.17
N GLY A 372 -93.27 -19.62 26.17
CA GLY A 372 -94.40 -18.68 26.01
C GLY A 372 -94.69 -18.28 24.55
N PRO A 373 -95.91 -18.53 24.00
CA PRO A 373 -96.21 -18.21 22.61
C PRO A 373 -97.09 -16.96 22.43
N VAL A 374 -97.06 -16.47 21.17
CA VAL A 374 -98.05 -15.65 20.44
C VAL A 374 -97.88 -14.13 20.47
N GLY A 375 -97.72 -13.51 19.29
CA GLY A 375 -98.19 -12.13 19.06
C GLY A 375 -97.53 -11.30 17.95
N LEU A 376 -98.03 -11.45 16.71
CA LEU A 376 -98.38 -10.40 15.73
C LEU A 376 -97.41 -9.24 15.34
N ARG A 377 -97.06 -9.26 14.04
CA ARG A 377 -97.04 -8.16 13.04
C ARG A 377 -96.84 -6.70 13.50
N GLY A 378 -95.83 -6.04 12.90
CA GLY A 378 -95.82 -4.58 12.69
C GLY A 378 -94.61 -4.13 11.86
N ARG A 379 -94.70 -4.20 10.53
CA ARG A 379 -94.66 -3.07 9.58
C ARG A 379 -93.40 -2.18 9.64
N VAL A 380 -92.58 -2.34 8.60
CA VAL A 380 -91.63 -1.35 8.07
C VAL A 380 -92.39 -0.23 7.34
N PRO A 381 -91.91 1.02 7.42
CA PRO A 381 -91.77 1.89 6.24
C PRO A 381 -90.37 2.53 6.22
N GLY A 382 -89.59 2.63 5.13
CA GLY A 382 -89.94 2.78 3.72
C GLY A 382 -89.57 4.21 3.27
N ALA A 383 -88.40 4.39 2.65
CA ALA A 383 -88.01 5.46 1.71
C ALA A 383 -86.62 5.09 1.15
N GLU A 384 -86.52 4.43 -0.02
CA GLU A 384 -86.26 5.00 -1.36
C GLU A 384 -84.92 5.77 -1.45
N ALA A 385 -83.97 5.42 -2.32
CA ALA A 385 -84.17 5.14 -3.75
C ALA A 385 -83.24 4.04 -4.34
N GLU A 386 -83.83 3.26 -5.26
CA GLU A 386 -83.19 2.55 -6.39
C GLU A 386 -82.67 3.58 -7.43
N THR A 387 -81.82 3.34 -8.43
CA THR A 387 -81.10 2.21 -9.05
C THR A 387 -79.99 2.89 -9.91
N GLU A 388 -78.90 2.25 -10.34
CA GLU A 388 -78.90 1.47 -11.59
C GLU A 388 -77.61 0.66 -11.76
N LYS A 389 -77.78 -0.47 -12.44
CA LYS A 389 -76.86 -1.59 -12.60
C LYS A 389 -75.85 -1.33 -13.72
N LEU A 390 -74.59 -1.66 -13.49
CA LEU A 390 -73.58 -1.79 -14.54
C LEU A 390 -73.70 -3.17 -15.22
N PRO A 391 -73.82 -3.26 -16.54
CA PRO A 391 -73.81 -4.54 -17.24
C PRO A 391 -72.38 -5.00 -17.57
N THR A 392 -72.12 -6.27 -17.31
CA THR A 392 -71.06 -7.09 -17.89
C THR A 392 -71.46 -7.50 -19.32
N GLN A 393 -70.55 -7.38 -20.29
CA GLN A 393 -70.40 -8.37 -21.38
C GLN A 393 -69.12 -8.14 -22.22
N ARG A 394 -68.44 -9.26 -22.51
CA ARG A 394 -67.51 -9.55 -23.64
C ARG A 394 -68.31 -10.45 -24.63
N PRO A 395 -67.89 -10.84 -25.86
CA PRO A 395 -66.71 -10.55 -26.72
C PRO A 395 -67.05 -10.30 -28.22
N ASP A 396 -66.05 -10.01 -29.07
CA ASP A 396 -65.71 -10.76 -30.32
C ASP A 396 -64.92 -9.94 -31.37
N LEU A 397 -63.93 -10.61 -31.97
CA LEU A 397 -63.07 -10.19 -33.10
C LEU A 397 -63.81 -10.35 -34.45
N PRO A 398 -63.41 -9.61 -35.51
CA PRO A 398 -62.78 -10.31 -36.65
C PRO A 398 -61.69 -9.56 -37.45
N ARG A 399 -60.67 -10.36 -37.83
CA ARG A 399 -59.73 -10.44 -38.99
C ARG A 399 -59.26 -9.23 -39.85
N ASP A 400 -57.97 -9.33 -40.18
CA ASP A 400 -57.04 -8.62 -41.09
C ASP A 400 -57.53 -8.22 -42.51
N PRO A 401 -56.81 -7.28 -43.17
CA PRO A 401 -55.79 -7.69 -44.17
C PRO A 401 -54.42 -6.93 -44.08
N SER A 402 -53.33 -7.63 -44.44
CA SER A 402 -51.93 -7.13 -44.59
C SER A 402 -51.65 -6.50 -46.00
N PRO A 403 -50.39 -6.17 -46.39
CA PRO A 403 -49.60 -4.94 -46.18
C PRO A 403 -49.21 -4.22 -47.50
N PRO A 404 -48.38 -3.15 -47.49
CA PRO A 404 -46.95 -3.26 -47.89
C PRO A 404 -46.04 -2.41 -46.96
N GLY A 405 -44.75 -2.61 -46.74
CA GLY A 405 -43.65 -3.18 -47.52
C GLY A 405 -42.57 -2.11 -47.68
N SER A 406 -41.45 -2.18 -46.93
CA SER A 406 -40.10 -1.68 -47.30
C SER A 406 -39.10 -1.85 -46.16
N ASP A 407 -37.96 -2.44 -46.52
CA ASP A 407 -36.89 -3.06 -45.72
C ASP A 407 -36.00 -2.13 -44.86
N PRO A 408 -35.20 -2.70 -43.93
CA PRO A 408 -34.12 -2.02 -43.21
C PRO A 408 -32.76 -2.15 -43.92
N PRO A 409 -31.79 -1.29 -43.60
CA PRO A 409 -30.38 -1.70 -43.65
C PRO A 409 -29.62 -1.26 -42.38
N GLU A 410 -28.50 -1.82 -41.94
CA GLU A 410 -27.78 -3.10 -42.06
C GLU A 410 -26.63 -2.95 -41.02
N PRO A 411 -26.20 -4.00 -40.30
CA PRO A 411 -25.09 -3.88 -39.35
C PRO A 411 -23.73 -3.99 -40.06
N THR A 412 -22.81 -3.07 -39.78
CA THR A 412 -21.41 -3.12 -40.24
C THR A 412 -20.67 -4.35 -39.69
N PRO A 413 -19.89 -5.10 -40.51
CA PRO A 413 -19.10 -6.25 -40.07
C PRO A 413 -17.73 -5.86 -39.50
N PRO A 414 -17.03 -6.78 -38.80
CA PRO A 414 -15.69 -6.55 -38.27
C PRO A 414 -14.64 -6.73 -39.38
N GLU A 415 -13.63 -5.87 -39.40
CA GLU A 415 -12.49 -5.99 -40.30
C GLU A 415 -11.42 -6.87 -39.64
N SER A 416 -11.27 -8.08 -40.18
CA SER A 416 -10.11 -8.95 -39.97
C SER A 416 -8.98 -8.55 -40.93
N GLY A 417 -7.77 -8.39 -40.42
CA GLY A 417 -6.56 -8.19 -41.23
C GLY A 417 -6.22 -9.39 -42.13
N PRO A 418 -5.13 -9.31 -42.91
CA PRO A 418 -4.13 -10.39 -42.80
C PRO A 418 -2.66 -9.97 -43.02
N SER A 419 -1.79 -10.59 -42.20
CA SER A 419 -0.53 -11.31 -42.52
C SER A 419 0.64 -10.67 -43.31
N GLU A 420 1.78 -10.58 -42.59
CA GLU A 420 3.11 -11.18 -42.87
C GLU A 420 4.08 -10.65 -43.96
N GLN A 421 5.37 -10.69 -43.54
CA GLN A 421 6.65 -10.80 -44.26
C GLN A 421 7.34 -9.52 -44.81
N ALA A 422 8.39 -9.07 -44.09
CA ALA A 422 9.81 -9.19 -44.47
C ALA A 422 10.72 -8.66 -43.35
#